data_AF-A0A0C3NBE4-F1
#
_entry.id   AF-A0A0C3NBE4-F1
#
_cell.length_a   1.000
_cell.length_b   1.000
_cell.length_c   1.000
_cell.angle_alpha   90.00
_cell.angle_beta   90.00
_cell.angle_gamma   90.00
#
_symmetry.space_group_name_H-M   'P 1'
#
loop_
_entity.id
_entity.type
_entity.pdbx_description
1 polymer ?
#
loop_
_entity_poly.entity_id
_entity_poly.type
_entity_poly.pdbx_seq_one_letter_code
_entity_poly.pdbx_strand_id
1 'polypeptide(L)'
;MPSQRQSNTPQPTPGHVRDYSQVADEELVVLTDDSTDTEREKSAEKVRRREETERREGEREAERKAKREEAKRRKAEEERLEAERRKRAEEEEEARRKKAAEEEAERQRQRASVERAQARRDEAAQRLTGAVYDVNTAQKVPGASVVVTTTRRAPCTRCIASLTAGQCEPGQGKTRACVPCHNKKKTCSWMREEAAAGPSRKRAGTGSSRGEKKKRTRGKGKEKATETEEADDEREVGGEDEPATPLEGPSGAKVHTWWAEWERERQLQAMERQAEAHETAALAFERMAEAAERMAVAAERTADEWALYHAWAEWAEMRRREDAREARMAELERTGGGWKRPQSEAAEDKNEEADEGAEGDNEEEEEVGGEKGGGEEQEGGGEQAMEE
;
A
#
# COMPACT_ATOMS: atom_id res chain seq x y z
N MET A 1 13.09 -30.63 -12.67
CA MET A 1 13.59 -31.65 -13.62
C MET A 1 13.86 -30.93 -14.94
N PRO A 2 15.13 -30.70 -15.32
CA PRO A 2 15.44 -29.96 -16.54
C PRO A 2 15.17 -30.84 -17.75
N SER A 3 14.30 -30.35 -18.63
CA SER A 3 13.92 -30.99 -19.90
C SER A 3 15.13 -31.03 -20.83
N GLN A 4 15.68 -32.23 -20.98
CA GLN A 4 16.79 -32.53 -21.88
C GLN A 4 16.27 -32.39 -23.33
N ARG A 5 16.51 -31.24 -23.95
CA ARG A 5 16.24 -31.02 -25.38
C ARG A 5 17.06 -32.00 -26.19
N GLN A 6 16.40 -32.99 -26.78
CA GLN A 6 16.98 -33.87 -27.78
C GLN A 6 17.15 -33.07 -29.08
N SER A 7 18.40 -32.76 -29.43
CA SER A 7 18.76 -32.14 -30.71
C SER A 7 18.64 -33.18 -31.82
N ASN A 8 17.54 -33.14 -32.57
CA ASN A 8 17.36 -33.90 -33.81
C ASN A 8 18.13 -33.21 -34.95
N THR A 9 19.46 -33.18 -34.86
CA THR A 9 20.30 -32.77 -35.98
C THR A 9 20.34 -33.93 -36.98
N PRO A 10 19.87 -33.76 -38.23
CA PRO A 10 19.93 -34.81 -39.24
C PRO A 10 21.37 -35.26 -39.43
N GLN A 11 21.62 -36.57 -39.36
CA GLN A 11 22.95 -37.10 -39.67
C GLN A 11 23.34 -36.67 -41.08
N PRO A 12 24.56 -36.14 -41.29
CA PRO A 12 25.05 -35.83 -42.61
C PRO A 12 25.09 -37.13 -43.41
N THR A 13 24.35 -37.16 -44.51
CA THR A 13 24.38 -38.25 -45.49
C THR A 13 25.84 -38.46 -45.91
N PRO A 14 26.38 -39.69 -45.90
CA PRO A 14 27.75 -39.99 -46.31
C PRO A 14 28.01 -39.47 -47.73
N GLY A 15 28.59 -38.28 -47.80
CA GLY A 15 28.88 -37.60 -49.05
C GLY A 15 29.89 -38.41 -49.84
N HIS A 16 29.54 -38.66 -51.10
CA HIS A 16 30.36 -39.29 -52.11
C HIS A 16 31.78 -38.68 -52.09
N VAL A 17 32.74 -39.46 -51.58
CA VAL A 17 34.17 -39.12 -51.62
C VAL A 17 34.55 -39.11 -53.09
N ARG A 18 34.60 -37.92 -53.70
CA ARG A 18 35.15 -37.75 -55.03
C ARG A 18 36.63 -38.09 -54.94
N ASP A 19 36.98 -39.20 -55.55
CA ASP A 19 38.36 -39.63 -55.72
C ASP A 19 39.02 -38.73 -56.78
N TYR A 20 39.69 -37.68 -56.31
CA TYR A 20 40.41 -36.73 -57.17
C TYR A 20 41.71 -37.32 -57.75
N SER A 21 42.03 -38.59 -57.48
CA SER A 21 43.26 -39.23 -57.97
C SER A 21 43.21 -39.67 -59.44
N GLN A 22 42.12 -39.39 -60.17
CA GLN A 22 41.94 -39.75 -61.59
C GLN A 22 41.85 -38.55 -62.55
N VAL A 23 42.10 -37.32 -62.09
CA VAL A 23 42.29 -36.21 -63.04
C VAL A 23 43.71 -36.32 -63.57
N ALA A 24 43.86 -36.82 -64.80
CA ALA A 24 45.14 -36.83 -65.49
C ALA A 24 45.66 -35.38 -65.61
N ASP A 25 46.92 -35.17 -65.23
CA ASP A 25 47.71 -33.93 -65.38
C ASP A 25 47.98 -33.62 -66.87
N GLU A 26 46.94 -33.62 -67.69
CA GLU A 26 47.00 -33.17 -69.07
C GLU A 26 46.51 -31.72 -69.11
N GLU A 27 47.46 -30.81 -69.30
CA GLU A 27 47.24 -29.41 -69.68
C GLU A 27 46.88 -28.42 -68.55
N LEU A 28 47.45 -28.60 -67.35
CA LEU A 28 47.71 -27.44 -66.47
C LEU A 28 48.88 -26.64 -67.06
N VAL A 29 48.59 -25.90 -68.14
CA VAL A 29 49.39 -24.75 -68.55
C VAL A 29 49.35 -23.80 -67.37
N VAL A 30 50.36 -23.90 -66.51
CA VAL A 30 50.70 -22.87 -65.55
C VAL A 30 51.06 -21.67 -66.41
N LEU A 31 50.06 -20.85 -66.74
CA LEU A 31 50.28 -19.46 -67.09
C LEU A 31 50.97 -18.87 -65.85
N THR A 32 52.30 -18.98 -65.85
CA THR A 32 53.20 -18.15 -65.04
C THR A 32 53.03 -16.74 -65.57
N ASP A 33 51.89 -16.16 -65.21
CA ASP A 33 51.65 -14.74 -65.26
C ASP A 33 52.48 -14.18 -64.09
N ASP A 34 53.80 -14.09 -64.31
CA ASP A 34 54.77 -13.40 -63.44
C ASP A 34 54.56 -11.88 -63.52
N SER A 35 53.29 -11.47 -63.49
CA SER A 35 52.87 -10.10 -63.59
C SER A 35 53.02 -9.45 -62.22
N THR A 36 53.75 -8.34 -62.20
CA THR A 36 53.82 -7.37 -61.10
C THR A 36 52.48 -7.01 -60.45
N ASP A 37 51.35 -7.26 -61.13
CA ASP A 37 50.02 -7.03 -60.58
C ASP A 37 49.67 -7.98 -59.43
N THR A 38 50.12 -9.24 -59.44
CA THR A 38 49.83 -10.20 -58.36
C THR A 38 50.53 -9.82 -57.05
N GLU A 39 51.74 -9.26 -57.12
CA GLU A 39 52.46 -8.77 -55.93
C GLU A 39 51.83 -7.49 -55.37
N ARG A 40 51.33 -6.60 -56.25
CA ARG A 40 50.56 -5.42 -55.83
C ARG A 40 49.27 -5.83 -55.10
N GLU A 41 48.53 -6.80 -55.62
CA GLU A 41 47.30 -7.31 -54.99
C GLU A 41 47.58 -7.95 -53.62
N LYS A 42 48.62 -8.80 -53.51
CA LYS A 42 49.02 -9.38 -52.21
C LYS A 42 49.38 -8.30 -51.18
N SER A 43 50.04 -7.23 -51.60
CA SER A 43 50.39 -6.12 -50.71
C SER A 43 49.15 -5.35 -50.26
N ALA A 44 48.21 -5.07 -51.16
CA ALA A 44 46.94 -4.42 -50.85
C ALA A 44 46.06 -5.28 -49.93
N GLU A 45 46.01 -6.60 -50.14
CA GLU A 45 45.29 -7.51 -49.26
C GLU A 45 45.91 -7.55 -47.86
N LYS A 46 47.25 -7.56 -47.74
CA LYS A 46 47.92 -7.48 -46.43
C LYS A 46 47.57 -6.19 -45.68
N VAL A 47 47.51 -5.05 -46.38
CA VAL A 47 47.09 -3.77 -45.78
C VAL A 47 45.64 -3.85 -45.32
N ARG A 48 44.73 -4.36 -46.16
CA ARG A 48 43.31 -4.53 -45.81
C ARG A 48 43.13 -5.43 -44.58
N ARG A 49 43.87 -6.54 -44.49
CA ARG A 49 43.82 -7.44 -43.33
C ARG A 49 44.31 -6.75 -42.04
N ARG A 50 45.33 -5.90 -42.12
CA ARG A 50 45.81 -5.12 -40.96
C ARG A 50 44.76 -4.10 -40.50
N GLU A 51 44.19 -3.35 -41.44
CA GLU A 51 43.13 -2.39 -41.16
C GLU A 51 41.90 -3.07 -40.53
N GLU A 52 41.50 -4.24 -41.04
CA GLU A 52 40.39 -5.01 -40.44
C GLU A 52 40.72 -5.47 -39.01
N THR A 53 41.95 -5.90 -38.74
CA THR A 53 42.35 -6.29 -37.37
C THR A 53 42.35 -5.09 -36.42
N GLU A 54 42.84 -3.93 -36.86
CA GLU A 54 42.82 -2.69 -36.08
C GLU A 54 41.38 -2.24 -35.81
N ARG A 55 40.49 -2.32 -36.81
CA ARG A 55 39.07 -2.01 -36.65
C ARG A 55 38.40 -2.91 -35.61
N ARG A 56 38.63 -4.23 -35.69
CA ARG A 56 38.08 -5.20 -34.72
C ARG A 56 38.64 -4.99 -33.31
N GLU A 57 39.89 -4.54 -33.19
CA GLU A 57 40.48 -4.21 -31.89
C GLU A 57 39.84 -2.94 -31.30
N GLY A 58 39.66 -1.90 -32.11
CA GLY A 58 38.95 -0.68 -31.72
C GLY A 58 37.50 -0.94 -31.29
N GLU A 59 36.76 -1.79 -32.02
CA GLU A 59 35.40 -2.21 -31.65
C GLU A 59 35.38 -2.92 -30.28
N ARG A 60 36.33 -3.83 -30.02
CA ARG A 60 36.43 -4.52 -28.72
C ARG A 60 36.81 -3.58 -27.59
N GLU A 61 37.66 -2.60 -27.84
CA GLU A 61 38.01 -1.58 -26.86
C GLU A 61 36.80 -0.70 -26.52
N ALA A 62 36.05 -0.26 -27.54
CA ALA A 62 34.82 0.50 -27.36
C ALA A 62 33.77 -0.31 -26.58
N GLU A 63 33.60 -1.61 -26.89
CA GLU A 63 32.70 -2.50 -26.15
C GLU A 63 33.11 -2.64 -24.67
N ARG A 64 34.41 -2.82 -24.39
CA ARG A 64 34.93 -2.87 -23.01
C ARG A 64 34.72 -1.55 -22.28
N LYS A 65 34.91 -0.42 -22.95
CA LYS A 65 34.66 0.92 -22.39
C LYS A 65 33.18 1.11 -22.08
N ALA A 66 32.28 0.73 -22.99
CA ALA A 66 30.84 0.79 -22.79
C ALA A 66 30.38 -0.08 -21.60
N LYS A 67 30.88 -1.32 -21.50
CA LYS A 67 30.59 -2.21 -20.36
C LYS A 67 31.07 -1.64 -19.03
N ARG A 68 32.23 -0.96 -19.01
CA ARG A 68 32.74 -0.29 -17.81
C ARG A 68 31.87 0.90 -17.40
N GLU A 69 31.40 1.69 -18.34
CA GLU A 69 30.47 2.80 -18.08
C GLU A 69 29.09 2.31 -17.61
N GLU A 70 28.56 1.24 -18.23
CA GLU A 70 27.31 0.61 -17.78
C GLU A 70 27.43 0.08 -16.35
N ALA A 71 28.54 -0.58 -16.02
CA ALA A 71 28.79 -1.06 -14.66
C ALA A 71 28.86 0.09 -13.63
N LYS A 72 29.45 1.23 -14.00
CA LYS A 72 29.45 2.43 -13.15
C LYS A 72 28.03 2.99 -12.95
N ARG A 73 27.22 3.05 -14.02
CA ARG A 73 25.82 3.51 -13.95
C ARG A 73 24.99 2.62 -13.03
N ARG A 74 25.07 1.30 -13.20
CA ARG A 74 24.37 0.33 -12.33
C ARG A 74 24.78 0.47 -10.87
N LYS A 75 26.08 0.67 -10.59
CA LYS A 75 26.56 0.87 -9.22
C LYS A 75 26.02 2.16 -8.60
N ALA A 76 26.00 3.26 -9.36
CA ALA A 76 25.44 4.53 -8.88
C ALA A 76 23.92 4.43 -8.64
N GLU A 77 23.20 3.71 -9.49
CA GLU A 77 21.77 3.46 -9.32
C GLU A 77 21.46 2.61 -8.07
N GLU A 78 22.24 1.53 -7.85
CA GLU A 78 22.14 0.70 -6.65
C GLU A 78 22.38 1.52 -5.37
N GLU A 79 23.39 2.39 -5.36
CA GLU A 79 23.68 3.29 -4.24
C GLU A 79 22.52 4.27 -3.97
N ARG A 80 21.88 4.82 -5.02
CA ARG A 80 20.69 5.68 -4.86
C ARG A 80 19.52 4.91 -4.25
N LEU A 81 19.28 3.68 -4.71
CA LEU A 81 18.21 2.84 -4.15
C LEU A 81 18.49 2.45 -2.70
N GLU A 82 19.75 2.20 -2.33
CA GLU A 82 20.12 1.92 -0.94
C GLU A 82 19.90 3.16 -0.06
N ALA A 83 20.28 4.36 -0.53
CA ALA A 83 20.04 5.60 0.19
C ALA A 83 18.54 5.87 0.41
N GLU A 84 17.70 5.61 -0.60
CA GLU A 84 16.25 5.74 -0.50
C GLU A 84 15.66 4.76 0.52
N ARG A 85 16.10 3.50 0.51
CA ARG A 85 15.68 2.49 1.49
C ARG A 85 16.08 2.88 2.91
N ARG A 86 17.29 3.43 3.10
CA ARG A 86 17.74 3.94 4.40
C ARG A 86 16.88 5.11 4.88
N LYS A 87 16.56 6.06 3.98
CA LYS A 87 15.68 7.18 4.30
C LYS A 87 14.29 6.71 4.74
N ARG A 88 13.68 5.75 4.04
CA ARG A 88 12.39 5.17 4.43
C ARG A 88 12.45 4.45 5.78
N ALA A 89 13.54 3.73 6.06
CA ALA A 89 13.72 3.05 7.34
C ALA A 89 13.87 4.04 8.51
N GLU A 90 14.59 5.15 8.30
CA GLU A 90 14.73 6.23 9.29
C GLU A 90 13.39 6.93 9.55
N GLU A 91 12.63 7.23 8.51
CA GLU A 91 11.29 7.82 8.63
C GLU A 91 10.31 6.89 9.36
N GLU A 92 10.36 5.58 9.09
CA GLU A 92 9.57 4.59 9.82
C GLU A 92 9.96 4.52 11.30
N GLU A 93 11.25 4.60 11.62
CA GLU A 93 11.73 4.64 12.99
C GLU A 93 11.25 5.91 13.71
N GLU A 94 11.30 7.07 13.05
CA GLU A 94 10.78 8.32 13.60
C GLU A 94 9.27 8.22 13.86
N ALA A 95 8.51 7.65 12.93
CA ALA A 95 7.08 7.42 13.09
C ALA A 95 6.76 6.50 14.28
N ARG A 96 7.57 5.43 14.48
CA ARG A 96 7.46 4.54 15.65
C ARG A 96 7.77 5.27 16.95
N ARG A 97 8.78 6.14 16.97
CA ARG A 97 9.12 6.97 18.15
C ARG A 97 8.00 7.96 18.48
N LYS A 98 7.40 8.61 17.48
CA LYS A 98 6.24 9.50 17.65
C LYS A 98 5.04 8.76 18.24
N LYS A 99 4.68 7.60 17.69
CA LYS A 99 3.59 6.75 18.22
C LYS A 99 3.84 6.31 19.67
N ALA A 100 5.06 5.92 20.01
CA ALA A 100 5.40 5.53 21.37
C ALA A 100 5.29 6.72 22.36
N ALA A 101 5.72 7.91 21.94
CA ALA A 101 5.59 9.13 22.75
C ALA A 101 4.13 9.53 22.96
N GLU A 102 3.29 9.40 21.93
CA GLU A 102 1.85 9.65 22.01
C GLU A 102 1.15 8.66 22.94
N GLU A 103 1.45 7.36 22.82
CA GLU A 103 0.90 6.32 23.70
C GLU A 103 1.33 6.55 25.16
N GLU A 104 2.58 6.96 25.40
CA GLU A 104 3.03 7.31 26.75
C GLU A 104 2.29 8.54 27.30
N ALA A 105 2.08 9.57 26.47
CA ALA A 105 1.29 10.74 26.86
C ALA A 105 -0.17 10.36 27.17
N GLU A 106 -0.77 9.45 26.42
CA GLU A 106 -2.11 8.93 26.71
C GLU A 106 -2.14 8.18 28.04
N ARG A 107 -1.17 7.30 28.30
CA ARG A 107 -1.04 6.59 29.59
C ARG A 107 -0.90 7.57 30.75
N GLN A 108 -0.18 8.68 30.58
CA GLN A 108 -0.09 9.73 31.60
C GLN A 108 -1.44 10.40 31.85
N ARG A 109 -2.22 10.72 30.79
CA ARG A 109 -3.58 11.25 30.94
C ARG A 109 -4.51 10.28 31.66
N GLN A 110 -4.43 9.00 31.33
CA GLN A 110 -5.20 7.95 32.00
C GLN A 110 -4.86 7.87 33.49
N ARG A 111 -3.57 7.88 33.85
CA ARG A 111 -3.13 7.91 35.25
C ARG A 111 -3.65 9.14 36.00
N ALA A 112 -3.52 10.33 35.41
CA ALA A 112 -4.02 11.57 36.01
C ALA A 112 -5.55 11.53 36.18
N SER A 113 -6.29 10.93 35.23
CA SER A 113 -7.74 10.76 35.34
C SER A 113 -8.13 9.81 36.49
N VAL A 114 -7.43 8.67 36.60
CA VAL A 114 -7.64 7.70 37.69
C VAL A 114 -7.34 8.33 39.06
N GLU A 115 -6.23 9.08 39.17
CA GLU A 115 -5.85 9.77 40.41
C GLU A 115 -6.90 10.82 40.81
N ARG A 116 -7.40 11.62 39.86
CA ARG A 116 -8.51 12.56 40.12
C ARG A 116 -9.79 11.86 40.57
N ALA A 117 -10.13 10.74 39.94
CA ALA A 117 -11.30 9.95 40.34
C ALA A 117 -11.13 9.36 41.75
N GLN A 118 -9.92 8.92 42.09
CA GLN A 118 -9.59 8.44 43.43
C GLN A 118 -9.66 9.58 44.47
N ALA A 119 -9.07 10.74 44.20
CA ALA A 119 -9.14 11.90 45.07
C ALA A 119 -10.59 12.31 45.36
N ARG A 120 -11.48 12.27 44.36
CA ARG A 120 -12.92 12.52 44.55
C ARG A 120 -13.59 11.50 45.46
N ARG A 121 -13.21 10.22 45.37
CA ARG A 121 -13.72 9.17 46.27
C ARG A 121 -13.24 9.36 47.70
N ASP A 122 -11.95 9.69 47.87
CA ASP A 122 -11.36 9.93 49.19
C ASP A 122 -11.99 11.16 49.86
N GLU A 123 -12.22 12.23 49.10
CA GLU A 123 -12.95 13.41 49.59
C GLU A 123 -14.39 13.07 50.01
N ALA A 124 -15.12 12.28 49.20
CA ALA A 124 -16.46 11.84 49.55
C ALA A 124 -16.48 10.96 50.81
N ALA A 125 -15.50 10.06 50.97
CA ALA A 125 -15.33 9.24 52.16
C ALA A 125 -14.99 10.07 53.41
N GLN A 126 -14.14 11.10 53.27
CA GLN A 126 -13.85 12.06 54.33
C GLN A 126 -15.09 12.85 54.76
N ARG A 127 -15.90 13.33 53.80
CA ARG A 127 -17.17 14.02 54.10
C ARG A 127 -18.15 13.11 54.85
N LEU A 128 -18.25 11.84 54.45
CA LEU A 128 -19.10 10.85 55.13
C LEU A 128 -18.62 10.56 56.55
N THR A 129 -17.31 10.39 56.75
CA THR A 129 -16.76 10.10 58.08
C THR A 129 -16.84 11.31 59.02
N GLY A 130 -16.62 12.53 58.52
CA GLY A 130 -16.81 13.77 59.30
C GLY A 130 -18.25 13.93 59.81
N ALA A 131 -19.24 13.71 58.94
CA ALA A 131 -20.66 13.77 59.33
C ALA A 131 -21.03 12.74 60.43
N VAL A 132 -20.43 11.55 60.41
CA VAL A 132 -20.64 10.53 61.45
C VAL A 132 -20.01 10.92 62.79
N TYR A 133 -18.88 11.63 62.77
CA TYR A 133 -18.27 12.15 64.00
C TYR A 133 -19.09 13.30 64.62
N ASP A 134 -19.64 14.21 63.81
CA ASP A 134 -20.45 15.33 64.31
C ASP A 134 -21.77 14.87 64.97
N VAL A 135 -22.44 13.85 64.41
CA VAL A 135 -23.65 13.25 64.99
C VAL A 135 -23.39 12.62 66.36
N ASN A 136 -22.22 12.02 66.57
CA ASN A 136 -21.86 11.41 67.86
C ASN A 136 -21.47 12.44 68.92
N THR A 137 -20.97 13.63 68.54
CA THR A 137 -20.61 14.67 69.51
C THR A 137 -21.78 15.55 69.96
N ALA A 138 -22.84 15.68 69.14
CA ALA A 138 -24.03 16.45 69.50
C ALA A 138 -25.01 15.67 70.42
N GLN A 139 -24.85 14.35 70.55
CA GLN A 139 -25.73 13.49 71.35
C GLN A 139 -25.11 13.17 72.74
N LYS A 140 -24.70 14.20 73.49
CA LYS A 140 -24.48 14.06 74.94
C LYS A 140 -25.83 14.02 75.67
N VAL A 141 -26.51 12.88 75.56
CA VAL A 141 -27.64 12.54 76.43
C VAL A 141 -27.20 11.34 77.29
N PRO A 142 -27.01 11.51 78.61
CA PRO A 142 -26.69 10.39 79.48
C PRO A 142 -27.94 9.54 79.68
N GLY A 143 -27.91 8.36 79.09
CA GLY A 143 -28.85 7.28 79.39
C GLY A 143 -29.89 7.04 78.31
N ALA A 144 -29.61 6.11 77.40
CA ALA A 144 -30.52 4.99 77.12
C ALA A 144 -30.03 4.15 75.94
N SER A 145 -30.12 2.84 76.15
CA SER A 145 -30.22 1.76 75.17
C SER A 145 -29.05 1.53 74.21
N VAL A 146 -28.33 0.46 74.51
CA VAL A 146 -27.55 -0.35 73.57
C VAL A 146 -28.46 -0.78 72.42
N VAL A 147 -28.38 -0.10 71.28
CA VAL A 147 -28.97 -0.60 70.03
C VAL A 147 -27.98 -1.59 69.44
N VAL A 148 -28.31 -2.87 69.56
CA VAL A 148 -27.62 -3.98 68.91
C VAL A 148 -27.76 -3.79 67.39
N THR A 149 -26.71 -3.32 66.74
CA THR A 149 -26.57 -3.39 65.29
C THR A 149 -26.44 -4.86 64.90
N THR A 150 -27.58 -5.51 64.65
CA THR A 150 -27.58 -6.81 63.99
C THR A 150 -26.98 -6.61 62.60
N THR A 151 -25.78 -7.15 62.37
CA THR A 151 -25.18 -7.26 61.03
C THR A 151 -26.13 -8.07 60.16
N ARG A 152 -27.05 -7.39 59.47
CA ARG A 152 -27.95 -8.00 58.48
C ARG A 152 -27.07 -8.58 57.38
N ARG A 153 -26.93 -9.91 57.38
CA ARG A 153 -26.25 -10.64 56.31
C ARG A 153 -26.96 -10.37 54.98
N ALA A 154 -26.17 -10.19 53.92
CA ALA A 154 -26.68 -9.90 52.60
C ALA A 154 -27.62 -11.02 52.11
N PRO A 155 -28.78 -10.69 51.53
CA PRO A 155 -29.72 -11.67 50.97
C PRO A 155 -29.05 -12.47 49.84
N CYS A 156 -29.46 -13.72 49.62
CA CYS A 156 -28.86 -14.50 48.54
C CYS A 156 -29.16 -13.87 47.17
N THR A 157 -28.23 -14.00 46.21
CA THR A 157 -28.36 -13.42 44.85
C THR A 157 -29.67 -13.77 44.15
N ARG A 158 -30.25 -14.94 44.48
CA ARG A 158 -31.53 -15.37 43.92
C ARG A 158 -32.74 -14.66 44.53
N CYS A 159 -32.68 -14.32 45.83
CA CYS A 159 -33.70 -13.49 46.49
C CYS A 159 -33.61 -12.03 46.04
N ILE A 160 -32.40 -11.53 45.75
CA ILE A 160 -32.20 -10.21 45.14
C ILE A 160 -32.84 -10.17 43.76
N ALA A 161 -32.51 -11.14 42.89
CA ALA A 161 -33.07 -11.21 41.53
C ALA A 161 -34.59 -11.43 41.51
N SER A 162 -35.16 -12.04 42.55
CA SER A 162 -36.61 -12.25 42.66
C SER A 162 -37.34 -11.09 43.36
N LEU A 163 -36.63 -10.00 43.71
CA LEU A 163 -37.14 -8.85 44.48
C LEU A 163 -37.76 -9.21 45.85
N THR A 164 -37.52 -10.42 46.36
CA THR A 164 -37.98 -10.88 47.68
C THR A 164 -36.90 -10.76 48.76
N ALA A 165 -35.91 -9.89 48.54
CA ALA A 165 -34.73 -9.71 49.39
C ALA A 165 -35.09 -9.43 50.87
N GLY A 166 -36.22 -8.79 51.14
CA GLY A 166 -36.69 -8.51 52.50
C GLY A 166 -37.21 -9.72 53.29
N GLN A 167 -37.44 -10.87 52.65
CA GLN A 167 -37.96 -12.10 53.27
C GLN A 167 -36.89 -13.21 53.36
N CYS A 168 -35.62 -12.87 53.10
CA CYS A 168 -34.52 -13.83 53.09
C CYS A 168 -34.00 -14.07 54.51
N GLU A 169 -34.77 -14.80 55.33
CA GLU A 169 -34.33 -15.21 56.66
C GLU A 169 -33.52 -16.53 56.60
N PRO A 170 -32.48 -16.68 57.44
CA PRO A 170 -31.80 -17.96 57.61
C PRO A 170 -32.82 -19.00 58.09
N GLY A 171 -32.96 -20.12 57.38
CA GLY A 171 -33.79 -21.21 57.84
C GLY A 171 -33.29 -21.71 59.21
N GLN A 172 -34.16 -21.73 60.21
CA GLN A 172 -33.84 -22.35 61.51
C GLN A 172 -33.93 -23.87 61.37
N GLY A 173 -32.80 -24.54 61.17
CA GLY A 173 -32.73 -25.99 61.04
C GLY A 173 -31.44 -26.49 60.37
N LYS A 174 -31.35 -27.81 60.16
CA LYS A 174 -30.21 -28.45 59.46
C LYS A 174 -30.13 -28.06 57.97
N THR A 175 -31.16 -27.42 57.43
CA THR A 175 -31.22 -26.97 56.04
C THR A 175 -30.59 -25.59 55.90
N ARG A 176 -29.38 -25.55 55.32
CA ARG A 176 -28.60 -24.32 55.09
C ARG A 176 -29.13 -23.42 53.96
N ALA A 177 -30.43 -23.48 53.66
CA ALA A 177 -31.06 -22.71 52.59
C ALA A 177 -31.94 -21.59 53.17
N CYS A 178 -32.00 -20.46 52.47
CA CYS A 178 -32.96 -19.40 52.80
C CYS A 178 -34.40 -19.95 52.77
N VAL A 179 -35.30 -19.48 53.64
CA VAL A 179 -36.70 -19.96 53.70
C VAL A 179 -37.39 -19.92 52.31
N PRO A 180 -37.28 -18.82 51.52
CA PRO A 180 -37.82 -18.79 50.16
C PRO A 180 -37.22 -19.83 49.20
N CYS A 181 -35.92 -20.13 49.36
CA CYS A 181 -35.18 -21.08 48.53
C CYS A 181 -35.59 -22.52 48.85
N HIS A 182 -35.72 -22.82 50.15
CA HIS A 182 -36.13 -24.11 50.67
C HIS A 182 -37.55 -24.47 50.22
N ASN A 183 -38.49 -23.54 50.37
CA ASN A 183 -39.88 -23.75 49.97
C ASN A 183 -40.03 -24.03 48.46
N LYS A 184 -39.15 -23.45 47.64
CA LYS A 184 -39.12 -23.68 46.19
C LYS A 184 -38.26 -24.88 45.77
N LYS A 185 -37.66 -25.62 46.73
CA LYS A 185 -36.67 -26.70 46.51
C LYS A 185 -35.54 -26.29 45.55
N LYS A 186 -35.14 -25.02 45.57
CA LYS A 186 -34.06 -24.49 44.72
C LYS A 186 -32.76 -24.36 45.51
N THR A 187 -31.64 -24.65 44.85
CA THR A 187 -30.31 -24.47 45.43
C THR A 187 -30.09 -23.01 45.83
N CYS A 188 -29.83 -22.78 47.10
CA CYS A 188 -29.55 -21.46 47.65
C CYS A 188 -28.08 -21.10 47.38
N SER A 189 -27.83 -19.92 46.78
CA SER A 189 -26.48 -19.46 46.46
C SER A 189 -25.63 -19.10 47.67
N TRP A 190 -26.23 -18.98 48.87
CA TRP A 190 -25.49 -18.76 50.12
C TRP A 190 -24.42 -19.81 50.41
N MET A 191 -24.53 -21.03 49.88
CA MET A 191 -23.50 -22.06 50.09
C MET A 191 -22.33 -21.99 49.11
N ARG A 192 -22.40 -21.21 48.03
CA ARG A 192 -21.39 -21.28 46.95
C ARG A 192 -20.18 -20.36 47.18
N GLU A 193 -20.33 -19.29 47.96
CA GLU A 193 -19.25 -18.31 48.17
C GLU A 193 -18.28 -18.67 49.31
N GLU A 194 -18.71 -19.37 50.37
CA GLU A 194 -17.80 -19.74 51.47
C GLU A 194 -16.90 -20.95 51.16
N ALA A 195 -17.20 -21.76 50.14
CA ALA A 195 -16.40 -22.94 49.78
C ALA A 195 -15.28 -22.65 48.76
N ALA A 196 -15.19 -21.44 48.19
CA ALA A 196 -14.24 -21.11 47.12
C ALA A 196 -12.90 -20.52 47.61
N ALA A 197 -12.74 -20.24 48.90
CA ALA A 197 -11.50 -19.74 49.48
C ALA A 197 -10.60 -20.88 50.03
N GLY A 198 -10.35 -21.91 49.22
CA GLY A 198 -9.40 -22.99 49.49
C GLY A 198 -8.37 -23.12 48.36
N PRO A 199 -7.11 -23.49 48.65
CA PRO A 199 -6.00 -23.33 47.70
C PRO A 199 -6.07 -24.32 46.55
N SER A 200 -5.89 -23.79 45.33
CA SER A 200 -5.07 -24.37 44.25
C SER A 200 -5.21 -25.89 44.02
N ARG A 201 -6.09 -26.28 43.09
CA ARG A 201 -5.95 -27.55 42.36
C ARG A 201 -5.72 -27.28 40.88
N LYS A 202 -4.45 -27.45 40.50
CA LYS A 202 -3.95 -27.57 39.13
C LYS A 202 -4.83 -28.51 38.31
N ARG A 203 -5.33 -28.06 37.15
CA ARG A 203 -5.66 -28.94 36.03
C ARG A 203 -4.75 -28.62 34.86
N ALA A 204 -3.77 -29.49 34.69
CA ALA A 204 -3.15 -29.74 33.40
C ALA A 204 -4.22 -30.27 32.43
N GLY A 205 -4.15 -29.83 31.18
CA GLY A 205 -5.12 -30.18 30.14
C GLY A 205 -4.66 -29.70 28.78
N THR A 206 -3.47 -30.13 28.38
CA THR A 206 -2.94 -30.06 27.02
C THR A 206 -3.87 -30.83 26.09
N GLY A 207 -4.53 -30.13 25.17
CA GLY A 207 -5.49 -30.70 24.22
C GLY A 207 -5.27 -30.13 22.81
N SER A 208 -4.23 -30.63 22.16
CA SER A 208 -3.93 -30.45 20.74
C SER A 208 -4.91 -31.26 19.87
N SER A 209 -5.54 -30.61 18.90
CA SER A 209 -6.08 -31.24 17.68
C SER A 209 -6.31 -30.11 16.67
N ARG A 210 -5.41 -29.85 15.70
CA ARG A 210 -5.24 -30.61 14.45
C ARG A 210 -6.57 -31.15 13.92
N GLY A 211 -7.29 -30.26 13.24
CA GLY A 211 -8.47 -30.59 12.46
C GLY A 211 -8.47 -29.75 11.19
N GLU A 212 -7.66 -30.15 10.20
CA GLU A 212 -7.83 -29.76 8.81
C GLU A 212 -9.26 -30.10 8.38
N LYS A 213 -10.10 -29.07 8.19
CA LYS A 213 -11.35 -29.20 7.45
C LYS A 213 -11.21 -28.44 6.13
N LYS A 214 -10.77 -29.18 5.11
CA LYS A 214 -11.12 -28.92 3.71
C LYS A 214 -12.64 -28.89 3.60
N LYS A 215 -13.21 -27.74 3.26
CA LYS A 215 -14.50 -27.66 2.58
C LYS A 215 -14.36 -26.78 1.34
N ARG A 216 -14.33 -27.47 0.19
CA ARG A 216 -14.78 -26.97 -1.10
C ARG A 216 -16.21 -26.45 -0.94
N THR A 217 -16.46 -25.21 -1.35
CA THR A 217 -17.77 -24.80 -1.86
C THR A 217 -17.58 -24.10 -3.19
N ARG A 218 -17.89 -24.88 -4.23
CA ARG A 218 -18.25 -24.45 -5.57
C ARG A 218 -19.63 -23.79 -5.47
N GLY A 219 -19.72 -22.49 -5.71
CA GLY A 219 -20.95 -21.73 -5.95
C GLY A 219 -20.53 -20.49 -6.74
N LYS A 220 -20.61 -20.50 -8.07
CA LYS A 220 -21.81 -20.31 -8.89
C LYS A 220 -22.38 -18.91 -8.66
N GLY A 221 -22.24 -18.11 -9.70
CA GLY A 221 -22.45 -16.67 -9.68
C GLY A 221 -23.87 -16.27 -9.33
N LYS A 222 -23.94 -15.03 -8.86
CA LYS A 222 -25.10 -14.17 -9.06
C LYS A 222 -24.55 -12.75 -9.15
N GLU A 223 -24.56 -12.22 -10.37
CA GLU A 223 -24.74 -10.80 -10.59
C GLU A 223 -25.84 -10.31 -9.65
N LYS A 224 -25.53 -9.29 -8.87
CA LYS A 224 -26.52 -8.39 -8.33
C LYS A 224 -26.16 -7.01 -8.84
N ALA A 225 -27.04 -6.50 -9.68
CA ALA A 225 -27.13 -5.10 -10.02
C ALA A 225 -27.20 -4.29 -8.73
N THR A 226 -26.32 -3.30 -8.63
CA THR A 226 -26.38 -2.24 -7.65
C THR A 226 -27.30 -1.17 -8.24
N GLU A 227 -28.60 -1.33 -8.03
CA GLU A 227 -29.56 -0.24 -8.19
C GLU A 227 -29.52 0.57 -6.90
N THR A 228 -28.89 1.75 -6.97
CA THR A 228 -28.96 2.81 -5.98
C THR A 228 -30.27 3.57 -6.20
N GLU A 229 -31.32 3.15 -5.52
CA GLU A 229 -32.57 3.90 -5.41
C GLU A 229 -32.50 4.72 -4.12
N GLU A 230 -32.17 6.00 -4.25
CA GLU A 230 -32.35 7.02 -3.20
C GLU A 230 -33.86 7.22 -3.01
N ALA A 231 -34.39 6.67 -1.92
CA ALA A 231 -35.73 7.00 -1.46
C ALA A 231 -35.64 8.20 -0.52
N ASP A 232 -36.09 9.33 -1.06
CA ASP A 232 -36.41 10.57 -0.37
C ASP A 232 -37.52 10.30 0.67
N ASP A 233 -37.19 10.42 1.96
CA ASP A 233 -38.14 10.23 3.07
C ASP A 233 -38.42 11.61 3.69
N GLU A 234 -39.09 12.45 2.90
CA GLU A 234 -39.75 13.67 3.36
C GLU A 234 -40.91 13.31 4.30
N ARG A 235 -40.60 13.11 5.58
CA ARG A 235 -41.63 13.05 6.63
C ARG A 235 -41.91 14.46 7.14
N GLU A 236 -42.85 15.14 6.47
CA GLU A 236 -43.67 16.17 7.10
C GLU A 236 -44.49 15.53 8.24
N VAL A 237 -44.01 15.68 9.48
CA VAL A 237 -44.81 15.44 10.69
C VAL A 237 -45.30 16.80 11.19
N GLY A 238 -46.31 17.33 10.50
CA GLY A 238 -47.18 18.39 10.99
C GLY A 238 -48.22 17.79 11.93
N GLY A 239 -47.86 17.68 13.21
CA GLY A 239 -48.77 17.30 14.30
C GLY A 239 -48.67 18.31 15.41
N GLU A 240 -49.44 19.39 15.32
CA GLU A 240 -49.66 20.37 16.39
C GLU A 240 -50.47 19.72 17.53
N ASP A 241 -49.84 18.84 18.31
CA ASP A 241 -50.36 18.43 19.61
C ASP A 241 -49.83 19.41 20.66
N GLU A 242 -50.63 20.43 20.93
CA GLU A 242 -50.50 21.39 22.02
C GLU A 242 -50.37 20.62 23.35
N PRO A 243 -49.20 20.61 24.03
CA PRO A 243 -49.04 19.84 25.24
C PRO A 243 -49.84 20.50 26.37
N ALA A 244 -50.93 19.84 26.72
CA ALA A 244 -51.69 20.11 27.94
C ALA A 244 -50.74 20.25 29.14
N THR A 245 -50.80 21.42 29.77
CA THR A 245 -50.08 21.81 30.98
C THR A 245 -49.99 20.67 32.01
N PRO A 246 -48.79 20.21 32.40
CA PRO A 246 -48.64 19.23 33.46
C PRO A 246 -48.86 19.90 34.81
N LEU A 247 -49.86 19.39 35.54
CA LEU A 247 -50.09 19.66 36.95
C LEU A 247 -48.79 19.53 37.78
N GLU A 248 -48.64 20.42 38.75
CA GLU A 248 -47.58 20.48 39.76
C GLU A 248 -47.31 19.10 40.39
N GLY A 249 -46.22 18.49 39.93
CA GLY A 249 -45.66 17.25 40.46
C GLY A 249 -44.31 17.49 41.15
N PRO A 250 -43.89 16.57 42.02
CA PRO A 250 -42.96 16.79 43.12
C PRO A 250 -41.57 17.30 42.71
N SER A 251 -41.27 18.55 43.07
CA SER A 251 -39.93 19.13 43.30
C SER A 251 -38.80 18.62 42.36
N GLY A 252 -38.93 18.94 41.08
CA GLY A 252 -38.02 19.79 40.28
C GLY A 252 -36.50 19.62 40.27
N ALA A 253 -35.85 18.74 41.04
CA ALA A 253 -34.37 18.66 41.03
C ALA A 253 -33.84 17.37 40.37
N LYS A 254 -34.58 16.26 40.43
CA LYS A 254 -34.16 14.97 39.84
C LYS A 254 -34.55 14.81 38.36
N VAL A 255 -35.52 15.56 37.88
CA VAL A 255 -36.01 15.44 36.48
C VAL A 255 -35.04 16.12 35.51
N HIS A 256 -34.41 17.23 35.91
CA HIS A 256 -33.43 17.93 35.06
C HIS A 256 -32.12 17.16 34.86
N THR A 257 -31.69 16.37 35.86
CA THR A 257 -30.47 15.56 35.72
C THR A 257 -30.66 14.42 34.71
N TRP A 258 -31.84 13.81 34.68
CA TRP A 258 -32.15 12.73 33.74
C TRP A 258 -32.22 13.23 32.29
N TRP A 259 -32.82 14.41 32.06
CA TRP A 259 -32.83 15.04 30.74
C TRP A 259 -31.43 15.38 30.22
N ALA A 260 -30.55 15.91 31.09
CA ALA A 260 -29.18 16.25 30.73
C ALA A 260 -28.28 15.01 30.48
N GLU A 261 -28.62 13.85 31.02
CA GLU A 261 -27.94 12.59 30.71
C GLU A 261 -28.42 12.04 29.36
N TRP A 262 -29.73 12.06 29.11
CA TRP A 262 -30.31 11.63 27.84
C TRP A 262 -29.81 12.45 26.65
N GLU A 263 -29.75 13.79 26.78
CA GLU A 263 -29.24 14.66 25.72
C GLU A 263 -27.75 14.43 25.43
N ARG A 264 -26.95 14.15 26.47
CA ARG A 264 -25.53 13.78 26.31
C ARG A 264 -25.35 12.44 25.60
N GLU A 265 -26.16 11.44 25.94
CA GLU A 265 -26.13 10.14 25.26
C GLU A 265 -26.52 10.28 23.78
N ARG A 266 -27.51 11.12 23.48
CA ARG A 266 -27.89 11.43 22.09
C ARG A 266 -26.77 12.12 21.32
N GLN A 267 -26.05 13.06 21.93
CA GLN A 267 -24.89 13.72 21.31
C GLN A 267 -23.73 12.75 21.07
N LEU A 268 -23.44 11.87 22.03
CA LEU A 268 -22.41 10.83 21.87
C LEU A 268 -22.75 9.89 20.72
N GLN A 269 -24.01 9.46 20.62
CA GLN A 269 -24.46 8.60 19.53
C GLN A 269 -24.39 9.30 18.16
N ALA A 270 -24.63 10.61 18.11
CA ALA A 270 -24.46 11.39 16.89
C ALA A 270 -22.98 11.47 16.46
N MET A 271 -22.06 11.70 17.39
CA MET A 271 -20.61 11.69 17.11
C MET A 271 -20.13 10.31 16.68
N GLU A 272 -20.62 9.23 17.29
CA GLU A 272 -20.26 7.85 16.92
C GLU A 272 -20.69 7.54 15.47
N ARG A 273 -21.91 7.92 15.08
CA ARG A 273 -22.38 7.78 13.69
C ARG A 273 -21.54 8.61 12.71
N GLN A 274 -21.14 9.81 13.11
CA GLN A 274 -20.28 10.65 12.28
C GLN A 274 -18.89 10.03 12.11
N ALA A 275 -18.32 9.48 13.18
CA ALA A 275 -17.04 8.76 13.10
C ALA A 275 -17.13 7.55 12.18
N GLU A 276 -18.19 6.74 12.29
CA GLU A 276 -18.44 5.59 11.40
C GLU A 276 -18.58 6.00 9.93
N ALA A 277 -19.24 7.13 9.66
CA ALA A 277 -19.34 7.69 8.31
C ALA A 277 -17.97 8.14 7.77
N HIS A 278 -17.14 8.78 8.59
CA HIS A 278 -15.78 9.17 8.20
C HIS A 278 -14.86 7.96 7.98
N GLU A 279 -14.95 6.92 8.81
CA GLU A 279 -14.20 5.67 8.61
C GLU A 279 -14.60 5.00 7.29
N THR A 280 -15.90 4.96 6.99
CA THR A 280 -16.42 4.42 5.72
C THR A 280 -15.92 5.23 4.53
N ALA A 281 -15.94 6.56 4.62
CA ALA A 281 -15.44 7.45 3.58
C ALA A 281 -13.92 7.29 3.37
N ALA A 282 -13.13 7.22 4.45
CA ALA A 282 -11.69 7.00 4.38
C ALA A 282 -11.34 5.68 3.67
N LEU A 283 -12.07 4.61 3.97
CA LEU A 283 -11.90 3.31 3.32
C LEU A 283 -12.29 3.35 1.84
N ALA A 284 -13.28 4.16 1.46
CA ALA A 284 -13.61 4.39 0.05
C ALA A 284 -12.48 5.14 -0.68
N PHE A 285 -11.88 6.17 -0.07
CA PHE A 285 -10.72 6.87 -0.62
C PHE A 285 -9.50 5.97 -0.77
N GLU A 286 -9.22 5.10 0.20
CA GLU A 286 -8.12 4.13 0.13
C GLU A 286 -8.29 3.18 -1.08
N ARG A 287 -9.51 2.68 -1.31
CA ARG A 287 -9.81 1.84 -2.49
C ARG A 287 -9.67 2.59 -3.80
N MET A 288 -10.06 3.87 -3.86
CA MET A 288 -9.88 4.70 -5.04
C MET A 288 -8.40 4.96 -5.32
N ALA A 289 -7.59 5.21 -4.29
CA ALA A 289 -6.15 5.37 -4.42
C ALA A 289 -5.49 4.08 -4.94
N GLU A 290 -5.85 2.91 -4.39
CA GLU A 290 -5.33 1.62 -4.88
C GLU A 290 -5.73 1.37 -6.36
N ALA A 291 -6.95 1.75 -6.74
CA ALA A 291 -7.39 1.66 -8.13
C ALA A 291 -6.57 2.60 -9.05
N ALA A 292 -6.30 3.82 -8.60
CA ALA A 292 -5.46 4.78 -9.33
C ALA A 292 -4.02 4.28 -9.51
N GLU A 293 -3.42 3.69 -8.47
CA GLU A 293 -2.08 3.08 -8.57
C GLU A 293 -2.05 1.94 -9.58
N ARG A 294 -3.07 1.06 -9.58
CA ARG A 294 -3.16 -0.01 -10.58
C ARG A 294 -3.30 0.51 -12.01
N MET A 295 -4.04 1.60 -12.20
CA MET A 295 -4.15 2.27 -13.51
C MET A 295 -2.82 2.89 -13.94
N ALA A 296 -2.08 3.53 -13.04
CA ALA A 296 -0.76 4.08 -13.32
C ALA A 296 0.23 2.98 -13.76
N VAL A 297 0.29 1.87 -13.02
CA VAL A 297 1.13 0.72 -13.39
C VAL A 297 0.75 0.12 -14.76
N ALA A 298 -0.55 0.09 -15.09
CA ALA A 298 -1.00 -0.36 -16.40
C ALA A 298 -0.61 0.61 -17.53
N ALA A 299 -0.68 1.92 -17.27
CA ALA A 299 -0.25 2.95 -18.21
C ALA A 299 1.26 2.89 -18.47
N GLU A 300 2.08 2.71 -17.42
CA GLU A 300 3.53 2.53 -17.54
C GLU A 300 3.89 1.31 -18.40
N ARG A 301 3.25 0.15 -18.16
CA ARG A 301 3.45 -1.05 -18.99
C ARG A 301 3.09 -0.81 -20.46
N THR A 302 2.00 -0.08 -20.69
CA THR A 302 1.59 0.28 -22.06
C THR A 302 2.63 1.18 -22.70
N ALA A 303 3.18 2.16 -21.98
CA ALA A 303 4.24 3.03 -22.48
C ALA A 303 5.52 2.24 -22.79
N ASP A 304 5.91 1.28 -21.96
CA ASP A 304 7.06 0.40 -22.21
C ASP A 304 6.86 -0.46 -23.48
N GLU A 305 5.66 -0.99 -23.70
CA GLU A 305 5.32 -1.73 -24.92
C GLU A 305 5.42 -0.84 -26.18
N TRP A 306 4.94 0.40 -26.08
CA TRP A 306 5.07 1.38 -27.16
C TRP A 306 6.54 1.76 -27.42
N ALA A 307 7.35 1.93 -26.37
CA ALA A 307 8.77 2.20 -26.51
C ALA A 307 9.50 1.06 -27.23
N LEU A 308 9.15 -0.20 -26.92
CA LEU A 308 9.66 -1.37 -27.62
C LEU A 308 9.24 -1.37 -29.10
N TYR A 309 7.99 -1.02 -29.40
CA TYR A 309 7.50 -0.91 -30.77
C TYR A 309 8.24 0.17 -31.56
N HIS A 310 8.48 1.34 -30.96
CA HIS A 310 9.28 2.41 -31.56
C HIS A 310 10.71 1.96 -31.88
N ALA A 311 11.40 1.34 -30.91
CA ALA A 311 12.75 0.82 -31.10
C ALA A 311 12.80 -0.24 -32.22
N TRP A 312 11.79 -1.12 -32.29
CA TRP A 312 11.68 -2.10 -33.36
C TRP A 312 11.44 -1.45 -34.73
N ALA A 313 10.59 -0.42 -34.80
CA ALA A 313 10.31 0.31 -36.02
C ALA A 313 11.55 1.03 -36.57
N GLU A 314 12.34 1.66 -35.70
CA GLU A 314 13.63 2.27 -36.07
C GLU A 314 14.62 1.24 -36.58
N TRP A 315 14.74 0.09 -35.91
CA TRP A 315 15.59 -1.01 -36.36
C TRP A 315 15.17 -1.54 -37.74
N ALA A 316 13.87 -1.75 -37.95
CA ALA A 316 13.34 -2.18 -39.24
C ALA A 316 13.61 -1.15 -40.34
N GLU A 317 13.58 0.14 -40.03
CA GLU A 317 13.95 1.18 -40.97
C GLU A 317 15.45 1.17 -41.31
N MET A 318 16.32 1.00 -40.32
CA MET A 318 17.76 0.85 -40.55
C MET A 318 18.07 -0.32 -41.48
N ARG A 319 17.43 -1.49 -41.27
CA ARG A 319 17.59 -2.64 -42.15
C ARG A 319 17.09 -2.36 -43.57
N ARG A 320 15.94 -1.70 -43.75
CA ARG A 320 15.47 -1.29 -45.08
C ARG A 320 16.48 -0.38 -45.80
N ARG A 321 17.11 0.54 -45.08
CA ARG A 321 18.14 1.43 -45.65
C ARG A 321 19.40 0.67 -46.03
N GLU A 322 19.82 -0.30 -45.23
CA GLU A 322 20.96 -1.18 -45.51
C GLU A 322 20.70 -2.07 -46.72
N ASP A 323 19.58 -2.78 -46.76
CA ASP A 323 19.17 -3.62 -47.89
C ASP A 323 19.10 -2.79 -49.20
N ALA A 324 18.61 -1.54 -49.13
CA ALA A 324 18.60 -0.63 -50.28
C ALA A 324 19.99 -0.13 -50.72
N ARG A 325 20.98 -0.11 -49.82
CA ARG A 325 22.38 0.18 -50.17
C ARG A 325 23.03 -1.05 -50.80
N GLU A 326 22.81 -2.23 -50.22
CA GLU A 326 23.29 -3.51 -50.78
C GLU A 326 22.73 -3.74 -52.19
N ALA A 327 21.44 -3.49 -52.41
CA ALA A 327 20.82 -3.58 -53.73
C ALA A 327 21.47 -2.65 -54.75
N ARG A 328 21.77 -1.40 -54.37
CA ARG A 328 22.47 -0.43 -55.23
C ARG A 328 23.90 -0.87 -55.54
N MET A 329 24.61 -1.42 -54.57
CA MET A 329 25.95 -1.98 -54.79
C MET A 329 25.91 -3.18 -55.74
N ALA A 330 24.95 -4.09 -55.55
CA ALA A 330 24.77 -5.26 -56.42
C ALA A 330 24.36 -4.87 -57.86
N GLU A 331 23.55 -3.82 -58.04
CA GLU A 331 23.23 -3.27 -59.35
C GLU A 331 24.48 -2.72 -60.05
N LEU A 332 25.31 -1.98 -59.32
CA LEU A 332 26.59 -1.43 -59.80
C LEU A 332 27.57 -2.54 -60.21
N GLU A 333 27.63 -3.63 -59.45
CA GLU A 333 28.42 -4.82 -59.81
C GLU A 333 27.90 -5.52 -61.07
N ARG A 334 26.57 -5.70 -61.19
CA ARG A 334 25.95 -6.39 -62.33
C ARG A 334 26.03 -5.61 -63.64
N THR A 335 25.99 -4.27 -63.59
CA THR A 335 26.06 -3.49 -64.82
C THR A 335 27.42 -3.60 -65.51
N GLY A 336 28.42 -4.23 -64.88
CA GLY A 336 29.71 -4.55 -65.51
C GLY A 336 30.44 -3.31 -66.01
N GLY A 337 29.99 -2.11 -65.61
CA GLY A 337 30.59 -0.83 -65.90
C GLY A 337 31.84 -0.75 -65.06
N GLY A 338 32.89 -1.47 -65.49
CA GLY A 338 34.22 -1.37 -64.92
C GLY A 338 34.48 0.10 -64.71
N TRP A 339 34.78 0.46 -63.45
CA TRP A 339 34.98 1.83 -62.99
C TRP A 339 35.79 2.59 -64.04
N LYS A 340 35.10 3.23 -64.99
CA LYS A 340 35.71 4.24 -65.82
C LYS A 340 35.85 5.35 -64.82
N ARG A 341 37.01 5.36 -64.15
CA ARG A 341 37.58 6.47 -63.42
C ARG A 341 37.10 7.70 -64.18
N PRO A 342 36.20 8.52 -63.61
CA PRO A 342 35.84 9.76 -64.25
C PRO A 342 37.16 10.44 -64.54
N GLN A 343 37.51 10.55 -65.82
CA GLN A 343 38.52 11.51 -66.22
C GLN A 343 37.86 12.85 -65.96
N SER A 344 37.94 13.30 -64.70
CA SER A 344 37.83 14.70 -64.39
C SER A 344 38.99 15.37 -65.11
N GLU A 345 38.69 15.81 -66.33
CA GLU A 345 39.32 16.93 -66.99
C GLU A 345 39.57 18.02 -65.94
N ALA A 346 40.82 18.21 -65.56
CA ALA A 346 41.65 19.40 -65.80
C ALA A 346 40.98 20.77 -66.09
N ALA A 347 39.74 21.03 -65.69
CA ALA A 347 39.08 22.32 -65.91
C ALA A 347 38.42 22.81 -64.61
N GLU A 348 38.86 24.00 -64.21
CA GLU A 348 38.21 24.93 -63.28
C GLU A 348 38.59 24.83 -61.80
N ASP A 349 39.91 24.95 -61.58
CA ASP A 349 40.46 25.96 -60.67
C ASP A 349 39.92 27.36 -61.09
N LYS A 350 38.86 27.90 -60.45
CA LYS A 350 38.51 29.35 -60.55
C LYS A 350 37.40 29.96 -59.68
N ASN A 351 36.83 29.28 -58.68
CA ASN A 351 35.84 29.92 -57.78
C ASN A 351 36.24 29.78 -56.30
N GLU A 352 37.49 30.14 -56.02
CA GLU A 352 37.92 30.58 -54.69
C GLU A 352 37.84 32.11 -54.68
N GLU A 353 36.69 32.65 -54.27
CA GLU A 353 36.54 33.96 -53.62
C GLU A 353 35.04 34.29 -53.43
N ALA A 354 34.73 34.90 -52.28
CA ALA A 354 33.47 35.52 -51.89
C ALA A 354 32.36 34.61 -51.31
N ASP A 355 32.50 34.26 -50.03
CA ASP A 355 31.46 34.59 -49.04
C ASP A 355 32.04 34.62 -47.60
N GLU A 356 32.98 35.54 -47.36
CA GLU A 356 33.23 36.07 -46.01
C GLU A 356 32.20 37.19 -45.77
N GLY A 357 31.11 36.90 -45.05
CA GLY A 357 30.10 37.92 -44.83
C GLY A 357 28.93 37.50 -43.95
N ALA A 358 29.16 37.37 -42.65
CA ALA A 358 28.28 37.89 -41.57
C ALA A 358 28.60 37.19 -40.25
N GLU A 359 29.65 37.67 -39.57
CA GLU A 359 29.67 37.67 -38.11
C GLU A 359 28.54 38.59 -37.64
N GLY A 360 27.39 37.98 -37.32
CA GLY A 360 26.31 38.64 -36.61
C GLY A 360 26.56 38.50 -35.11
N ASP A 361 27.12 39.55 -34.52
CA ASP A 361 26.95 39.88 -33.10
C ASP A 361 25.49 39.70 -32.70
N ASN A 362 25.25 38.84 -31.71
CA ASN A 362 24.02 38.85 -30.93
C ASN A 362 24.41 38.82 -29.45
N GLU A 363 25.10 39.88 -29.02
CA GLU A 363 25.05 40.39 -27.65
C GLU A 363 23.69 41.07 -27.41
N GLU A 364 23.25 41.04 -26.14
CA GLU A 364 22.04 41.68 -25.58
C GLU A 364 20.75 40.88 -25.85
N GLU A 365 19.94 40.42 -24.89
CA GLU A 365 19.52 40.96 -23.58
C GLU A 365 19.41 39.78 -22.57
N GLU A 366 19.96 39.85 -21.37
CA GLU A 366 19.46 40.57 -20.19
C GLU A 366 18.05 40.13 -19.70
N GLU A 367 18.03 39.73 -18.42
CA GLU A 367 16.91 39.59 -17.48
C GLU A 367 15.46 39.64 -17.99
N VAL A 368 14.68 38.60 -17.68
CA VAL A 368 13.49 38.76 -16.81
C VAL A 368 13.28 37.51 -15.96
N GLY A 369 13.51 37.66 -14.65
CA GLY A 369 12.94 36.78 -13.64
C GLY A 369 11.41 36.84 -13.70
N GLY A 370 10.79 35.68 -13.92
CA GLY A 370 9.35 35.52 -14.03
C GLY A 370 8.84 34.43 -13.09
N GLU A 371 9.08 34.61 -11.79
CA GLU A 371 8.27 33.98 -10.75
C GLU A 371 6.85 34.58 -10.84
N LYS A 372 5.95 33.91 -11.54
CA LYS A 372 4.49 34.04 -11.44
C LYS A 372 3.97 32.60 -11.31
N GLY A 373 3.44 32.16 -10.18
CA GLY A 373 2.51 32.88 -9.30
C GLY A 373 1.11 32.68 -9.86
N GLY A 374 0.37 31.75 -9.24
CA GLY A 374 -1.09 31.74 -9.17
C GLY A 374 -1.85 31.81 -10.49
N GLY A 375 -2.07 30.65 -11.11
CA GLY A 375 -3.25 30.43 -11.94
C GLY A 375 -4.23 29.56 -11.16
N GLU A 376 -5.00 30.17 -10.25
CA GLU A 376 -6.26 29.60 -9.79
C GLU A 376 -7.14 29.46 -11.04
N GLU A 377 -7.32 28.23 -11.52
CA GLU A 377 -8.44 27.92 -12.39
C GLU A 377 -9.70 28.07 -11.55
N GLN A 378 -10.27 29.26 -11.64
CA GLN A 378 -11.64 29.59 -11.34
C GLN A 378 -12.53 28.73 -12.26
N GLU A 379 -12.79 27.49 -11.84
CA GLU A 379 -13.82 26.66 -12.47
C GLU A 379 -15.19 27.28 -12.16
N GLY A 380 -15.67 28.01 -13.15
CA GLY A 380 -17.06 28.12 -13.56
C GLY A 380 -18.11 27.82 -12.49
N GLY A 381 -18.74 28.90 -12.03
CA GLY A 381 -20.13 28.85 -11.59
C GLY A 381 -21.00 28.28 -12.71
N GLY A 382 -21.21 26.97 -12.68
CA GLY A 382 -22.30 26.27 -13.34
C GLY A 382 -23.49 26.23 -12.40
N GLU A 383 -24.20 27.34 -12.35
CA GLU A 383 -25.54 27.48 -11.74
C GLU A 383 -26.48 26.48 -12.43
N GLN A 384 -26.60 25.27 -11.89
CA GLN A 384 -27.74 24.41 -12.15
C GLN A 384 -28.77 24.70 -11.07
N ALA A 385 -29.69 25.59 -11.42
CA ALA A 385 -31.04 25.55 -10.90
C ALA A 385 -31.62 24.17 -11.22
N MET A 386 -31.80 23.35 -10.19
CA MET A 386 -32.77 22.26 -10.22
C MET A 386 -33.88 22.67 -9.27
N GLU A 387 -35.07 22.75 -9.85
CA GLU A 387 -36.35 23.07 -9.23
C GLU A 387 -36.62 22.24 -7.98
N GLU A 388 -37.22 22.88 -6.99
CA GLU A 388 -38.40 22.33 -6.31
C GLU A 388 -39.46 23.41 -6.15
#